data_AF-A0A352VGH3-F1
#
_entry.id   AF-A0A352VGH3-F1
#
_cell.length_a   1.000
_cell.length_b   1.000
_cell.length_c   1.000
_cell.angle_alpha   90.00
_cell.angle_beta   90.00
_cell.angle_gamma   90.00
#
_symmetry.space_group_name_H-M   'P 1'
#
loop_
_entity.id
_entity.type
_entity.pdbx_description
1 polymer ?
#
loop_
_entity_poly.entity_id
_entity_poly.type
_entity_poly.pdbx_seq_one_letter_code
_entity_poly.pdbx_strand_id
1 'polypeptide(L)'
;MMSRAKRLSGRLASAGLSTVALLAYACAPGDSGVPEPVDIIGFVPGEDFKLANYAPIAEYFETLAASTDRMVLEQIGESTRGVPLYVAAISTPENLARVDRYKEITRTLAYARDPDGGYGTILAEDEARAL
;
A
#
# COMPACT_ATOMS: atom_id res chain seq x y z
N MET A 1 70.44 -36.94 -23.88
CA MET A 1 69.06 -37.47 -24.04
C MET A 1 68.11 -36.35 -23.63
N MET A 2 67.28 -35.91 -24.59
CA MET A 2 66.64 -34.59 -24.64
C MET A 2 65.39 -34.49 -23.76
N SER A 3 65.22 -33.42 -22.98
CA SER A 3 63.92 -33.03 -22.40
C SER A 3 63.46 -31.73 -23.08
N ARG A 4 62.37 -31.82 -23.85
CA ARG A 4 61.77 -30.72 -24.61
C ARG A 4 60.62 -30.08 -23.85
N ALA A 5 60.55 -28.75 -23.99
CA ALA A 5 59.59 -27.82 -23.43
C ALA A 5 58.11 -28.18 -23.66
N LYS A 6 57.29 -28.01 -22.62
CA LYS A 6 55.82 -28.06 -22.69
C LYS A 6 55.33 -26.68 -23.15
N ARG A 7 54.95 -26.56 -24.42
CA ARG A 7 54.33 -25.35 -24.97
C ARG A 7 52.84 -25.32 -24.66
N LEU A 8 52.44 -24.15 -24.16
CA LEU A 8 51.14 -23.52 -24.10
C LEU A 8 50.18 -23.97 -25.22
N SER A 9 49.00 -24.49 -24.85
CA SER A 9 47.85 -24.64 -25.75
C SER A 9 46.67 -23.88 -25.15
N GLY A 10 46.41 -22.71 -25.70
CA GLY A 10 45.27 -21.87 -25.35
C GLY A 10 43.95 -22.45 -25.83
N ARG A 11 42.89 -22.15 -25.08
CA ARG A 11 41.52 -22.07 -25.57
C ARG A 11 40.87 -20.84 -24.93
N LEU A 12 40.87 -19.75 -25.67
CA LEU A 12 39.96 -18.62 -25.46
C LEU A 12 38.66 -18.89 -26.22
N ALA A 13 37.60 -18.24 -25.75
CA ALA A 13 36.34 -17.96 -26.44
C ALA A 13 35.22 -19.01 -26.34
N SER A 14 34.44 -18.91 -25.26
CA SER A 14 32.97 -19.00 -25.31
C SER A 14 32.35 -18.52 -23.98
N ALA A 15 32.55 -17.24 -23.63
CA ALA A 15 31.98 -16.65 -22.41
C ALA A 15 31.18 -15.36 -22.71
N GLY A 16 30.51 -15.32 -23.87
CA GLY A 16 29.85 -14.11 -24.35
C GLY A 16 28.32 -14.14 -24.40
N LEU A 17 27.67 -15.31 -24.38
CA LEU A 17 26.23 -15.38 -24.68
C LEU A 17 25.31 -15.64 -23.48
N SER A 18 25.83 -15.94 -22.29
CA SER A 18 24.97 -16.30 -21.16
C SER A 18 24.63 -15.14 -20.23
N THR A 19 25.33 -14.01 -20.30
CA THR A 19 25.20 -12.91 -19.33
C THR A 19 24.11 -11.89 -19.69
N VAL A 20 23.63 -11.86 -20.93
CA VAL A 20 22.60 -10.90 -21.35
C VAL A 20 21.17 -11.37 -21.00
N ALA A 21 20.97 -12.67 -20.78
CA ALA A 21 19.65 -13.22 -20.45
C ALA A 21 19.20 -12.95 -18.99
N LEU A 22 20.12 -12.58 -18.09
CA LEU A 22 19.80 -12.38 -16.67
C LEU A 22 19.23 -10.98 -16.34
N LEU A 23 19.36 -10.01 -17.25
CA LEU A 23 18.90 -8.62 -17.04
C LEU A 23 17.44 -8.39 -17.43
N ALA A 24 16.78 -9.34 -18.10
CA ALA A 24 15.39 -9.21 -18.53
C ALA A 24 14.35 -9.72 -17.52
N TYR A 25 14.78 -10.33 -16.40
CA TYR A 25 13.86 -10.93 -15.42
C TYR A 25 13.37 -9.98 -14.31
N ALA A 26 13.81 -8.71 -14.31
CA ALA A 26 13.54 -7.79 -13.21
C ALA A 26 12.22 -6.99 -13.33
N CYS A 27 11.38 -7.27 -14.33
CA CYS A 27 10.11 -6.55 -14.53
C CYS A 27 8.96 -7.53 -14.80
N ALA A 28 8.83 -8.56 -13.96
CA ALA A 28 7.53 -9.20 -13.80
C ALA A 28 6.76 -8.37 -12.75
N PRO A 29 5.53 -7.89 -13.04
CA PRO A 29 4.68 -7.39 -11.98
C PRO A 29 4.50 -8.52 -10.97
N GLY A 30 5.09 -8.36 -9.79
CA GLY A 30 4.82 -9.27 -8.69
C GLY A 30 3.34 -9.14 -8.37
N ASP A 31 2.61 -10.25 -8.44
CA ASP A 31 1.29 -10.34 -7.85
C ASP A 31 1.43 -9.96 -6.38
N SER A 32 0.96 -8.76 -6.04
CA SER A 32 1.13 -8.18 -4.70
C SER A 32 0.25 -8.88 -3.66
N GLY A 33 -0.52 -9.90 -4.08
CA GLY A 33 -1.52 -10.57 -3.22
C GLY A 33 -2.63 -9.64 -2.77
N VAL A 34 -2.72 -8.45 -3.39
CA VAL A 34 -3.75 -7.45 -3.12
C VAL A 34 -4.95 -7.78 -4.00
N PRO A 35 -6.14 -7.99 -3.42
CA PRO A 35 -7.33 -8.34 -4.19
C PRO A 35 -7.72 -7.17 -5.10
N GLU A 36 -8.08 -7.46 -6.34
CA GLU A 36 -8.61 -6.44 -7.25
C GLU A 36 -10.12 -6.28 -7.02
N PRO A 37 -10.68 -5.06 -7.14
CA PRO A 37 -12.11 -4.83 -7.02
C PRO A 37 -12.93 -5.71 -7.97
N VAL A 38 -12.42 -5.95 -9.19
CA VAL A 38 -13.12 -6.75 -10.22
C VAL A 38 -13.33 -8.21 -9.80
N ASP A 39 -12.45 -8.77 -8.97
CA ASP A 39 -12.53 -10.16 -8.54
C ASP A 39 -13.70 -10.42 -7.58
N ILE A 40 -14.11 -9.39 -6.83
CA ILE A 40 -15.19 -9.46 -5.82
C ILE A 40 -16.46 -8.77 -6.33
N ILE A 41 -16.33 -7.57 -6.90
CA ILE A 41 -17.45 -6.76 -7.38
C ILE A 41 -17.95 -7.25 -8.76
N GLY A 42 -17.09 -7.91 -9.54
CA GLY A 42 -17.42 -8.47 -10.86
C GLY A 42 -17.36 -7.47 -12.02
N PHE A 43 -16.97 -6.22 -11.75
CA PHE A 43 -16.74 -5.19 -12.76
C PHE A 43 -15.81 -4.10 -12.23
N VAL A 44 -15.30 -3.27 -13.14
CA VAL A 44 -14.36 -2.20 -12.78
C VAL A 44 -15.12 -1.03 -12.12
N PRO A 45 -14.68 -0.51 -10.97
CA PRO A 45 -15.28 0.69 -10.38
C PRO A 45 -15.30 1.85 -11.38
N GLY A 46 -16.49 2.43 -11.61
CA GLY A 46 -16.68 3.51 -12.58
C GLY A 46 -17.02 3.06 -14.00
N GLU A 47 -17.22 1.76 -14.24
CA GLU A 47 -17.71 1.27 -15.53
C GLU A 47 -19.13 1.77 -15.84
N ASP A 48 -19.36 2.17 -17.09
CA ASP A 48 -20.62 2.75 -17.54
C ASP A 48 -21.81 1.85 -17.25
N PHE A 49 -22.88 2.45 -16.71
CA PHE A 49 -24.14 1.78 -16.34
C PHE A 49 -23.99 0.63 -15.33
N LYS A 50 -22.89 0.57 -14.57
CA LYS A 50 -22.70 -0.40 -13.49
C LYS A 50 -22.57 0.29 -12.13
N LEU A 51 -23.37 -0.18 -11.16
CA LEU A 51 -23.33 0.27 -9.77
C LEU A 51 -23.31 -0.92 -8.84
N ALA A 52 -22.35 -0.93 -7.92
CA ALA A 52 -22.16 -2.03 -6.98
C ALA A 52 -23.12 -1.87 -5.80
N ASN A 53 -23.67 -2.99 -5.33
CA ASN A 53 -24.40 -3.02 -4.07
C ASN A 53 -23.43 -2.93 -2.88
N TYR A 54 -23.95 -2.57 -1.71
CA TYR A 54 -23.13 -2.39 -0.51
C TYR A 54 -22.37 -3.66 -0.09
N ALA A 55 -23.02 -4.84 -0.13
CA ALA A 55 -22.41 -6.07 0.38
C ALA A 55 -21.11 -6.46 -0.37
N PRO A 56 -21.06 -6.50 -1.71
CA PRO A 56 -19.81 -6.71 -2.44
C PRO A 56 -18.73 -5.65 -2.16
N ILE A 57 -19.13 -4.39 -1.93
CA ILE A 57 -18.18 -3.32 -1.59
C ILE A 57 -17.59 -3.59 -0.19
N ALA A 58 -18.42 -3.94 0.78
CA ALA A 58 -17.98 -4.26 2.13
C ALA A 58 -17.03 -5.47 2.14
N GLU A 59 -17.40 -6.55 1.44
CA GLU A 59 -16.58 -7.76 1.27
C GLU A 59 -15.22 -7.45 0.64
N TYR A 60 -15.18 -6.57 -0.37
CA TYR A 60 -13.93 -6.12 -0.97
C TYR A 60 -13.03 -5.41 0.06
N PHE A 61 -13.56 -4.46 0.82
CA PHE A 61 -12.76 -3.75 1.83
C PHE A 61 -12.33 -4.63 3.00
N GLU A 62 -13.15 -5.59 3.42
CA GLU A 62 -12.79 -6.59 4.43
C GLU A 62 -11.63 -7.47 3.94
N THR A 63 -11.71 -7.96 2.70
CA THR A 63 -10.66 -8.78 2.09
C THR A 63 -9.37 -7.98 1.90
N LEU A 64 -9.48 -6.74 1.43
CA LEU A 64 -8.35 -5.84 1.27
C LEU A 64 -7.69 -5.51 2.62
N ALA A 65 -8.47 -5.34 3.70
CA ALA A 65 -7.93 -5.08 5.03
C ALA A 65 -7.10 -6.26 5.54
N ALA A 66 -7.49 -7.48 5.20
CA ALA A 66 -6.76 -8.69 5.57
C ALA A 66 -5.47 -8.88 4.75
N SER A 67 -5.36 -8.27 3.56
CA SER A 67 -4.22 -8.47 2.65
C SER A 67 -3.10 -7.44 2.79
N THR A 68 -3.29 -6.34 3.55
CA THR A 68 -2.31 -5.25 3.63
C THR A 68 -2.17 -4.67 5.05
N ASP A 69 -0.96 -4.22 5.40
CA ASP A 69 -0.67 -3.45 6.62
C ASP A 69 -0.90 -1.94 6.44
N ARG A 70 -1.29 -1.51 5.24
CA ARG A 70 -1.52 -0.11 4.85
C ARG A 70 -2.97 0.34 4.97
N MET A 71 -3.83 -0.50 5.51
CA MET A 71 -5.23 -0.19 5.71
C MET A 71 -5.72 -0.74 7.05
N VAL A 72 -6.55 0.06 7.73
CA VAL A 72 -7.35 -0.38 8.88
C VAL A 72 -8.82 -0.16 8.53
N LEU A 73 -9.63 -1.19 8.70
CA LEU A 73 -11.08 -1.12 8.53
C LEU A 73 -11.73 -1.14 9.92
N GLU A 74 -12.41 -0.05 10.29
CA GLU A 74 -13.08 0.09 11.58
C GLU A 74 -14.60 0.09 11.38
N GLN A 75 -15.32 -0.76 12.12
CA GLN A 75 -16.78 -0.70 12.17
C GLN A 75 -17.19 0.40 13.16
N ILE A 76 -17.80 1.47 12.64
CA ILE A 76 -18.23 2.63 13.44
C ILE A 76 -19.65 2.51 14.00
N GLY A 77 -20.39 1.48 13.57
CA GLY A 77 -21.74 1.21 14.05
C GLY A 77 -22.53 0.38 13.06
N GLU A 78 -23.86 0.48 13.18
CA GLU A 78 -24.82 -0.15 12.28
C GLU A 78 -25.76 0.91 11.69
N SER A 79 -26.14 0.71 10.45
CA SER A 79 -27.18 1.49 9.79
C SER A 79 -28.56 1.20 10.38
N THR A 80 -29.57 1.99 9.99
CA THR A 80 -30.98 1.77 10.39
C THR A 80 -31.55 0.42 9.97
N ARG A 81 -30.88 -0.28 9.04
CA ARG A 81 -31.26 -1.61 8.55
C ARG A 81 -30.45 -2.73 9.21
N GLY A 82 -29.64 -2.43 10.23
CA GLY A 82 -28.75 -3.41 10.89
C GLY A 82 -27.55 -3.82 10.04
N VAL A 83 -27.22 -3.06 8.99
CA VAL A 83 -26.03 -3.31 8.16
C VAL A 83 -24.84 -2.57 8.77
N PRO A 84 -23.68 -3.21 8.99
CA PRO A 84 -22.50 -2.54 9.55
C PRO A 84 -22.09 -1.34 8.69
N LEU A 85 -21.58 -0.30 9.35
CA LEU A 85 -20.97 0.86 8.70
C LEU A 85 -19.47 0.85 8.98
N TYR A 86 -18.68 0.93 7.91
CA TYR A 86 -17.23 0.87 7.99
C TYR A 86 -16.58 2.20 7.62
N VAL A 87 -15.44 2.47 8.27
CA VAL A 87 -14.48 3.51 7.87
C VAL A 87 -13.17 2.81 7.53
N ALA A 88 -12.68 3.05 6.31
CA ALA A 88 -11.37 2.58 5.87
C ALA A 88 -10.35 3.71 6.00
N ALA A 89 -9.36 3.52 6.87
CA ALA A 89 -8.21 4.40 6.99
C ALA A 89 -7.04 3.81 6.19
N ILE A 90 -6.60 4.50 5.15
CA ILE A 90 -5.52 4.06 4.25
C ILE A 90 -4.33 5.01 4.41
N SER A 91 -3.18 4.49 4.82
CA SER A 91 -1.94 5.29 4.95
C SER A 91 -0.71 4.40 4.97
N THR A 92 0.45 4.94 5.35
CA THR A 92 1.60 4.09 5.69
C THR A 92 1.41 3.47 7.08
N PRO A 93 2.04 2.31 7.38
CA PRO A 93 1.92 1.67 8.69
C PRO A 93 2.34 2.60 9.84
N GLU A 94 3.36 3.44 9.63
CA GLU A 94 3.86 4.40 10.63
C GLU A 94 2.86 5.53 10.92
N ASN A 95 2.00 5.87 9.94
CA ASN A 95 0.93 6.84 10.13
C ASN A 95 -0.28 6.21 10.80
N LEU A 96 -0.64 4.98 10.41
CA LEU A 96 -1.75 4.24 11.02
C LEU A 96 -1.50 3.95 12.51
N ALA A 97 -0.25 3.69 12.89
CA ALA A 97 0.15 3.56 14.29
C ALA A 97 -0.06 4.85 15.12
N ARG A 98 -0.20 6.01 14.46
CA ARG A 98 -0.42 7.33 15.07
C ARG A 98 -1.79 7.93 14.72
N VAL A 99 -2.75 7.10 14.28
CA VAL A 99 -4.07 7.57 13.81
C VAL A 99 -4.78 8.44 14.84
N ASP A 100 -4.68 8.14 16.14
CA ASP A 100 -5.32 8.93 17.20
C ASP A 100 -4.73 10.34 17.33
N ARG A 101 -3.41 10.49 17.14
CA ARG A 101 -2.79 11.83 17.10
C ARG A 101 -3.31 12.63 15.91
N TYR A 102 -3.46 12.01 14.74
CA TYR A 102 -4.01 12.68 13.57
C TYR A 102 -5.49 13.05 13.76
N LYS A 103 -6.30 12.18 14.37
CA LYS A 103 -7.68 12.49 14.77
C LYS A 103 -7.73 13.72 15.69
N GLU A 104 -6.82 13.82 16.64
CA GLU A 104 -6.73 14.98 17.55
C GLU A 104 -6.34 16.27 16.82
N ILE A 105 -5.29 16.23 15.99
CA ILE A 105 -4.87 17.36 15.16
C ILE A 105 -6.03 17.86 14.29
N THR A 106 -6.75 16.96 13.62
CA THR A 106 -7.92 17.32 12.80
C THR A 106 -9.01 17.98 13.65
N ARG A 107 -9.26 17.48 14.87
CA ARG A 107 -10.23 18.08 15.81
C ARG A 107 -9.81 19.49 16.21
N THR A 108 -8.55 19.68 16.60
CA THR A 108 -7.97 20.97 16.97
C THR A 108 -8.09 21.99 15.83
N LEU A 109 -7.75 21.59 14.60
CA LEU A 109 -7.90 22.40 13.40
C LEU A 109 -9.36 22.75 13.11
N ALA A 110 -10.27 21.78 13.21
CA ALA A 110 -11.70 21.97 12.93
C ALA A 110 -12.39 22.91 13.94
N TYR A 111 -12.01 22.86 15.22
CA TYR A 111 -12.59 23.70 16.27
C TYR A 111 -11.78 24.96 16.57
N ALA A 112 -10.66 25.19 15.88
CA ALA A 112 -9.71 26.29 16.12
C ALA A 112 -9.33 26.46 17.60
N ARG A 113 -9.28 25.33 18.33
CA ARG A 113 -9.10 25.28 19.77
C ARG A 113 -8.02 24.29 20.12
N ASP A 114 -6.97 24.79 20.72
CA ASP A 114 -5.94 23.99 21.38
C ASP A 114 -6.57 23.28 22.60
N PRO A 115 -6.44 21.94 22.72
CA PRO A 115 -6.90 21.20 23.90
C PRO A 115 -6.29 21.73 25.20
N ASP A 116 -5.06 22.23 25.14
CA ASP A 116 -4.26 22.65 26.30
C ASP A 116 -4.12 24.19 26.41
N GLY A 117 -4.27 24.93 25.30
CA GLY A 117 -3.92 26.36 25.19
C GLY A 117 -5.06 27.36 24.93
N GLY A 118 -6.28 26.91 24.62
CA GLY A 118 -7.41 27.80 24.30
C GLY A 118 -7.48 28.26 22.83
N TYR A 119 -8.11 29.41 22.57
CA TYR A 119 -8.30 29.92 21.20
C TYR A 119 -7.02 30.60 20.69
N GLY A 120 -6.49 30.15 19.54
CA GLY A 120 -5.40 30.83 18.81
C GLY A 120 -4.03 30.13 18.77
N THR A 121 -3.83 29.02 19.49
CA THR A 121 -2.58 28.22 19.47
C THR A 121 -2.82 26.86 18.82
N ILE A 122 -3.20 26.83 17.54
CA ILE A 122 -3.86 25.65 16.96
C ILE A 122 -2.87 24.48 16.73
N LEU A 123 -1.62 24.71 16.33
CA LEU A 123 -0.58 23.67 16.25
C LEU A 123 0.81 24.31 16.42
N ALA A 124 1.80 23.54 16.86
CA ALA A 124 3.20 23.92 16.72
C ALA A 124 3.59 23.94 15.22
N GLU A 125 4.38 24.93 14.80
CA GLU A 125 4.65 25.20 13.37
C GLU A 125 5.35 24.03 12.66
N ASP A 126 6.18 23.29 13.39
CA ASP A 126 6.85 22.08 12.94
C ASP A 126 5.86 20.94 12.63
N GLU A 127 4.83 20.78 13.46
CA GLU A 127 3.78 19.78 13.24
C GLU A 127 2.83 20.15 12.09
N ALA A 128 2.52 21.44 11.93
CA ALA A 128 1.68 21.91 10.83
C ALA A 128 2.31 21.67 9.44
N ARG A 129 3.65 21.66 9.35
CA ARG A 129 4.38 21.39 8.10
C ARG A 129 4.50 19.89 7.76
N ALA A 130 4.20 19.01 8.72
CA ALA A 130 4.37 17.56 8.58
C ALA A 130 3.08 16.81 8.18
N LEU A 131 1.94 17.50 8.18
CA LEU A 131 0.66 17.05 7.62
C LEU A 131 0.66 17.22 6.09
#